data_AF-A0A0H4WWM2-F1
#
_entry.id   AF-A0A0H4WWM2-F1
#
_cell.length_a   1.000
_cell.length_b   1.000
_cell.length_c   1.000
_cell.angle_alpha   90.00
_cell.angle_beta   90.00
_cell.angle_gamma   90.00
#
_symmetry.space_group_name_H-M   'P 1'
#
loop_
_entity.id
_entity.type
_entity.pdbx_description
1 polymer ?
#
loop_
_entity_poly.entity_id
_entity_poly.type
_entity_poly.pdbx_seq_one_letter_code
_entity_poly.pdbx_strand_id
1 'polypeptide(L)'
;MHRFRPTPALFAAMALLGCQSGQDSKTPAPPPAATAPTPQAPAPAKAEPPAPPPPAAELGYLKPTEDAEHCEWMRQPLPGTATRVFRFEAACDRSQVSWSADGKQGLLFTWPSGEGEVPRAWQVDATTKSGQPIDLKTLPGGTSAGNENEPYVSRLGFDAEGRPVALVFVAFQPKAAQKNTVTFEGESFPVPPGKGVPGLAMAYRREDGGWKRIEAKGSRVQESTPSDQGLLDVEATLTPAYTASPPSQVLGTRVPAATAKTLNAQVQGASADTRWMELPGPGGTLYYPARQAGPLLAMGQPLIWARGDQRVFLKDLAEPDAYLSFQFGRGLLLVTSYGGYAAANVWNPETQQRVASIPEAYAPAFWPTP
;
A
#
# COMPACT_ATOMS: atom_id res chain seq x y z
N MET A 1 23.29 20.91 -28.55
CA MET A 1 22.53 21.58 -29.62
C MET A 1 22.19 20.54 -30.68
N HIS A 2 20.96 20.04 -30.72
CA HIS A 2 20.29 19.55 -31.93
C HIS A 2 18.80 19.46 -31.59
N ARG A 3 18.00 20.23 -32.34
CA ARG A 3 16.56 20.41 -32.19
C ARG A 3 15.86 19.37 -33.05
N PHE A 4 14.88 18.66 -32.51
CA PHE A 4 13.78 18.09 -33.29
C PHE A 4 12.46 18.55 -32.67
N ARG A 5 11.65 19.21 -33.50
CA ARG A 5 10.27 19.62 -33.24
C ARG A 5 9.34 18.85 -34.21
N PRO A 6 8.04 18.79 -33.91
CA PRO A 6 7.14 17.69 -34.29
C PRO A 6 6.38 17.95 -35.59
N THR A 7 5.75 16.89 -36.12
CA THR A 7 4.75 16.95 -37.19
C THR A 7 3.35 16.70 -36.64
N PRO A 8 2.36 17.58 -36.92
CA PRO A 8 0.94 17.27 -36.81
C PRO A 8 0.34 17.07 -38.22
N ALA A 9 -0.66 16.20 -38.35
CA ALA A 9 -1.53 16.18 -39.52
C ALA A 9 -2.96 15.73 -39.15
N LEU A 10 -3.90 16.65 -39.40
CA LEU A 10 -5.35 16.51 -39.47
C LEU A 10 -5.80 15.85 -40.80
N PHE A 11 -7.03 15.34 -40.86
CA PHE A 11 -8.10 15.42 -41.90
C PHE A 11 -9.07 14.23 -41.65
N ALA A 12 -10.33 14.35 -41.20
CA ALA A 12 -11.55 15.05 -41.67
C ALA A 12 -12.41 14.27 -42.71
N ALA A 13 -13.75 14.31 -42.48
CA ALA A 13 -14.92 14.09 -43.36
C ALA A 13 -15.88 12.99 -42.81
N MET A 14 -17.13 13.27 -42.35
CA MET A 14 -18.36 13.88 -42.93
C MET A 14 -19.36 12.85 -43.50
N ALA A 15 -20.61 12.93 -43.03
CA ALA A 15 -21.91 12.77 -43.74
C ALA A 15 -23.01 12.25 -42.75
N LEU A 16 -24.31 12.57 -42.74
CA LEU A 16 -25.27 13.48 -43.40
C LEU A 16 -26.57 13.39 -42.53
N LEU A 17 -27.16 14.49 -42.03
CA LEU A 17 -28.36 15.21 -42.52
C LEU A 17 -29.67 14.41 -42.73
N GLY A 18 -30.75 14.88 -42.10
CA GLY A 18 -32.15 14.50 -42.43
C GLY A 18 -33.22 15.16 -41.56
N CYS A 19 -33.56 16.43 -41.83
CA CYS A 19 -34.82 17.08 -41.40
C CYS A 19 -35.63 17.44 -42.65
N GLN A 20 -36.95 17.20 -42.63
CA GLN A 20 -37.89 17.76 -43.61
C GLN A 20 -39.21 18.12 -42.93
N SER A 21 -39.75 19.28 -43.31
CA SER A 21 -40.98 19.91 -42.82
C SER A 21 -41.78 20.52 -43.98
N GLY A 22 -43.10 20.62 -43.80
CA GLY A 22 -44.07 21.40 -44.60
C GLY A 22 -45.06 20.54 -45.42
N GLN A 23 -46.29 20.94 -45.73
CA GLN A 23 -47.18 22.03 -45.30
C GLN A 23 -48.60 21.76 -45.89
N ASP A 24 -49.65 22.20 -45.19
CA ASP A 24 -51.03 22.58 -45.61
C ASP A 24 -51.95 21.70 -46.50
N SER A 25 -53.20 21.49 -46.04
CA SER A 25 -54.44 21.54 -46.85
C SER A 25 -55.73 21.64 -46.02
N LYS A 26 -56.71 22.39 -46.56
CA LYS A 26 -58.00 22.85 -46.01
C LYS A 26 -59.10 21.78 -45.79
N THR A 27 -60.02 22.14 -44.90
CA THR A 27 -61.25 21.52 -44.38
C THR A 27 -62.33 21.11 -45.40
N PRO A 28 -63.15 20.07 -45.09
CA PRO A 28 -64.61 20.25 -44.98
C PRO A 28 -65.23 19.67 -43.68
N ALA A 29 -66.43 20.17 -43.33
CA ALA A 29 -67.19 19.97 -42.08
C ALA A 29 -67.89 18.58 -41.95
N PRO A 30 -68.51 18.22 -40.79
CA PRO A 30 -68.39 16.88 -40.17
C PRO A 30 -69.63 15.96 -40.26
N PRO A 31 -69.48 14.66 -39.95
CA PRO A 31 -70.51 13.83 -39.32
C PRO A 31 -70.25 13.60 -37.81
N PRO A 32 -71.29 13.22 -37.03
CA PRO A 32 -71.36 13.46 -35.59
C PRO A 32 -70.54 12.51 -34.72
N ALA A 33 -70.26 13.04 -33.52
CA ALA A 33 -69.46 12.50 -32.43
C ALA A 33 -69.55 10.99 -32.18
N ALA A 34 -68.41 10.32 -32.25
CA ALA A 34 -68.11 9.14 -31.46
C ALA A 34 -67.13 9.56 -30.34
N THR A 35 -67.52 9.28 -29.11
CA THR A 35 -66.78 9.56 -27.87
C THR A 35 -65.37 8.96 -27.91
N ALA A 36 -64.35 9.81 -27.91
CA ALA A 36 -62.97 9.39 -27.72
C ALA A 36 -62.73 9.01 -26.24
N PRO A 37 -61.96 7.94 -25.96
CA PRO A 37 -61.53 7.62 -24.61
C PRO A 37 -60.55 8.69 -24.09
N THR A 38 -60.72 9.05 -22.82
CA THR A 38 -59.90 10.01 -22.10
C THR A 38 -58.42 9.61 -22.15
N PRO A 39 -57.47 10.50 -22.52
CA PRO A 39 -56.05 10.22 -22.41
C PRO A 39 -55.68 10.00 -20.94
N GLN A 40 -55.26 8.78 -20.61
CA GLN A 40 -54.70 8.47 -19.30
C GLN A 40 -53.34 9.17 -19.20
N ALA A 41 -53.19 10.05 -18.20
CA ALA A 41 -51.92 10.70 -17.92
C ALA A 41 -50.82 9.64 -17.71
N PRO A 42 -49.60 9.82 -18.28
CA PRO A 42 -48.50 8.90 -18.07
C PRO A 42 -48.25 8.73 -16.58
N ALA A 43 -48.28 7.48 -16.11
CA ALA A 43 -47.93 7.17 -14.73
C ALA A 43 -46.52 7.71 -14.45
N PRO A 44 -46.29 8.34 -13.28
CA PRO A 44 -44.96 8.79 -12.88
C PRO A 44 -43.98 7.64 -13.01
N ALA A 45 -42.87 7.86 -13.71
CA ALA A 45 -41.78 6.90 -13.79
C ALA A 45 -41.41 6.48 -12.37
N LYS A 46 -41.47 5.17 -12.08
CA LYS A 46 -40.95 4.63 -10.82
C LYS A 46 -39.52 5.12 -10.69
N ALA A 47 -39.26 5.91 -9.65
CA ALA A 47 -37.91 6.28 -9.27
C ALA A 47 -37.07 4.99 -9.18
N GLU A 48 -35.96 4.95 -9.91
CA GLU A 48 -35.00 3.85 -9.77
C GLU A 48 -34.60 3.75 -8.29
N PRO A 49 -34.54 2.53 -7.73
CA PRO A 49 -34.02 2.34 -6.38
C PRO A 49 -32.65 3.02 -6.26
N PRO A 50 -32.39 3.77 -5.18
CA PRO A 50 -31.09 4.37 -4.98
C PRO A 50 -30.01 3.30 -5.07
N ALA A 51 -28.94 3.59 -5.81
CA ALA A 51 -27.80 2.70 -5.94
C ALA A 51 -27.34 2.28 -4.53
N PRO A 52 -27.00 0.98 -4.33
CA PRO A 52 -26.53 0.51 -3.03
C PRO A 52 -25.34 1.36 -2.58
N PRO A 53 -25.26 1.70 -1.28
CA PRO A 53 -24.15 2.49 -0.77
C PRO A 53 -22.82 1.77 -1.05
N PRO A 54 -21.75 2.52 -1.32
CA PRO A 54 -20.44 1.91 -1.54
C PRO A 54 -20.07 1.05 -0.32
N PRO A 55 -19.41 -0.11 -0.53
CA PRO A 55 -19.00 -0.97 0.58
C PRO A 55 -18.14 -0.16 1.56
N ALA A 56 -18.44 -0.32 2.85
CA ALA A 56 -17.70 0.35 3.92
C ALA A 56 -16.23 -0.04 3.85
N ALA A 57 -15.33 0.93 4.04
CA ALA A 57 -13.90 0.65 4.12
C ALA A 57 -13.61 -0.27 5.32
N GLU A 58 -12.60 -1.11 5.19
CA GLU A 58 -12.18 -2.01 6.25
C GLU A 58 -10.68 -1.87 6.48
N LEU A 59 -10.26 -2.12 7.72
CA LEU A 59 -8.87 -2.12 8.14
C LEU A 59 -8.45 -3.53 8.55
N GLY A 60 -7.33 -4.00 8.03
CA GLY A 60 -6.61 -5.16 8.53
C GLY A 60 -5.45 -4.70 9.42
N TYR A 61 -5.20 -5.40 10.54
CA TYR A 61 -4.06 -5.13 11.41
C TYR A 61 -3.73 -6.36 12.26
N LEU A 62 -2.52 -6.39 12.79
CA LEU A 62 -2.05 -7.39 13.74
C LEU A 62 -2.20 -6.87 15.17
N LYS A 63 -2.65 -7.72 16.09
CA LYS A 63 -2.82 -7.38 17.51
C LYS A 63 -2.24 -8.48 18.41
N PRO A 64 -1.42 -8.14 19.42
CA PRO A 64 -0.89 -9.14 20.34
C PRO A 64 -2.01 -9.72 21.20
N THR A 65 -1.89 -10.99 21.55
CA THR A 65 -2.73 -11.64 22.57
C THR A 65 -2.23 -11.30 23.97
N GLU A 66 -3.06 -11.58 24.98
CA GLU A 66 -2.73 -11.37 26.39
C GLU A 66 -1.46 -12.15 26.84
N ASP A 67 -1.19 -13.30 26.20
CA ASP A 67 0.00 -14.12 26.47
C ASP A 67 1.29 -13.60 25.82
N ALA A 68 1.21 -12.59 24.94
CA ALA A 68 2.32 -12.02 24.16
C ALA A 68 3.11 -13.01 23.27
N GLU A 69 2.81 -14.30 23.33
CA GLU A 69 3.41 -15.36 22.50
C GLU A 69 2.69 -15.52 21.17
N HIS A 70 1.45 -15.06 21.10
CA HIS A 70 0.64 -15.10 19.88
C HIS A 70 0.28 -13.72 19.36
N CYS A 71 -0.09 -13.73 18.10
CA CYS A 71 -0.61 -12.56 17.42
C CYS A 71 -1.88 -12.93 16.67
N GLU A 72 -2.82 -12.01 16.65
CA GLU A 72 -4.08 -12.14 15.95
C GLU A 72 -4.10 -11.17 14.77
N TRP A 73 -4.43 -11.72 13.60
CA TRP A 73 -4.79 -10.93 12.45
C TRP A 73 -6.25 -10.52 12.56
N MET A 74 -6.49 -9.22 12.64
CA MET A 74 -7.80 -8.62 12.83
C MET A 74 -8.29 -7.94 11.54
N ARG A 75 -9.61 -7.94 11.34
CA ARG A 75 -10.32 -7.19 10.31
C ARG A 75 -11.41 -6.36 10.95
N GLN A 76 -11.43 -5.06 10.69
CA GLN A 76 -12.37 -4.11 11.28
C GLN A 76 -13.06 -3.24 10.21
N PRO A 77 -14.39 -3.31 10.09
CA PRO A 77 -15.15 -2.31 9.32
C PRO A 77 -14.98 -0.91 9.90
N LEU A 78 -15.01 0.10 9.04
CA LEU A 78 -14.83 1.50 9.40
C LEU A 78 -16.11 2.30 9.09
N PRO A 79 -16.92 2.68 10.10
CA PRO A 79 -16.84 2.30 11.52
C PRO A 79 -17.37 0.88 11.77
N GLY A 80 -16.95 0.26 12.88
CA GLY A 80 -17.40 -1.08 13.24
C GLY A 80 -16.48 -1.81 14.23
N THR A 81 -16.88 -3.03 14.56
CA THR A 81 -16.18 -3.90 15.52
C THR A 81 -15.21 -4.83 14.79
N ALA A 82 -14.01 -4.97 15.33
CA ALA A 82 -13.01 -5.88 14.81
C ALA A 82 -13.42 -7.35 14.98
N THR A 83 -13.07 -8.17 14.00
CA THR A 83 -13.20 -9.63 14.08
C THR A 83 -11.86 -10.27 13.76
N ARG A 84 -11.57 -11.39 14.44
CA ARG A 84 -10.37 -12.17 14.17
C ARG A 84 -10.51 -12.89 12.82
N VAL A 85 -9.44 -12.82 12.03
CA VAL A 85 -9.22 -13.54 10.78
C VAL A 85 -8.42 -14.80 11.05
N PHE A 86 -7.30 -14.69 11.77
CA PHE A 86 -6.41 -15.81 12.07
C PHE A 86 -5.59 -15.53 13.34
N ARG A 87 -5.19 -16.58 14.07
CA ARG A 87 -4.26 -16.49 15.21
C ARG A 87 -3.06 -17.37 14.90
N PHE A 88 -1.87 -16.88 15.20
CA PHE A 88 -0.61 -17.57 14.96
C PHE A 88 0.36 -17.37 16.11
N GLU A 89 1.32 -18.27 16.22
CA GLU A 89 2.32 -18.33 17.29
C GLU A 89 3.57 -17.52 16.90
N ALA A 90 3.48 -16.20 16.95
CA ALA A 90 4.62 -15.30 16.83
C ALA A 90 4.28 -13.91 17.37
N ALA A 91 5.32 -13.11 17.65
CA ALA A 91 5.17 -11.71 18.03
C ALA A 91 4.73 -10.83 16.82
N CYS A 92 3.80 -9.91 17.06
CA CYS A 92 3.25 -9.04 16.00
C CYS A 92 4.28 -8.06 15.43
N ASP A 93 5.23 -7.61 16.25
CA ASP A 93 6.23 -6.59 15.93
C ASP A 93 7.29 -7.04 14.90
N ARG A 94 7.38 -8.35 14.66
CA ARG A 94 8.25 -8.98 13.64
C ARG A 94 7.45 -9.73 12.58
N SER A 95 6.21 -9.31 12.40
CA SER A 95 5.30 -9.91 11.44
C SER A 95 5.02 -8.98 10.29
N GLN A 96 4.82 -9.58 9.13
CA GLN A 96 4.39 -8.94 7.90
C GLN A 96 3.12 -9.61 7.39
N VAL A 97 2.22 -8.81 6.84
CA VAL A 97 1.01 -9.28 6.18
C VAL A 97 0.96 -8.80 4.74
N SER A 98 0.48 -9.66 3.85
CA SER A 98 0.14 -9.34 2.46
C SER A 98 -1.19 -10.02 2.13
N TRP A 99 -1.91 -9.49 1.15
CA TRP A 99 -3.23 -9.98 0.75
C TRP A 99 -3.23 -10.27 -0.75
N SER A 100 -4.01 -11.25 -1.18
CA SER A 100 -4.35 -11.38 -2.60
C SER A 100 -5.17 -10.18 -3.04
N ALA A 101 -5.16 -9.88 -4.34
CA ALA A 101 -5.89 -8.73 -4.89
C ALA A 101 -7.40 -8.78 -4.58
N ASP A 102 -7.98 -9.97 -4.49
CA ASP A 102 -9.39 -10.18 -4.13
C ASP A 102 -9.68 -10.18 -2.62
N GLY A 103 -8.65 -10.07 -1.78
CA GLY A 103 -8.78 -10.03 -0.32
C GLY A 103 -9.24 -11.32 0.35
N LYS A 104 -9.29 -12.44 -0.38
CA LYS A 104 -9.72 -13.73 0.17
C LYS A 104 -8.58 -14.54 0.74
N GLN A 105 -7.36 -14.32 0.26
CA GLN A 105 -6.15 -14.98 0.72
C GLN A 105 -5.21 -13.97 1.35
N GLY A 106 -4.48 -14.42 2.34
CA GLY A 106 -3.46 -13.67 3.05
C GLY A 106 -2.16 -14.44 3.12
N LEU A 107 -1.05 -13.73 3.14
CA LEU A 107 0.24 -14.25 3.55
C LEU A 107 0.62 -13.57 4.84
N LEU A 108 0.93 -14.39 5.83
CA LEU A 108 1.55 -13.96 7.06
C LEU A 108 2.98 -14.47 7.06
N PHE A 109 3.93 -13.60 7.35
CA PHE A 109 5.35 -13.91 7.40
C PHE A 109 5.95 -13.37 8.70
N THR A 110 6.76 -14.17 9.38
CA THR A 110 7.42 -13.77 10.63
C THR A 110 8.92 -13.96 10.47
N TRP A 111 9.68 -12.89 10.71
CA TRP A 111 11.14 -12.99 10.78
C TRP A 111 11.58 -13.69 12.06
N PRO A 112 12.69 -14.46 12.01
CA PRO A 112 13.34 -14.99 13.20
C PRO A 112 13.97 -13.87 14.02
N SER A 113 14.13 -14.11 15.33
CA SER A 113 14.54 -13.08 16.30
C SER A 113 15.62 -13.48 17.27
N GLY A 114 15.92 -14.77 17.32
CA GLY A 114 16.87 -15.37 18.22
C GLY A 114 17.74 -16.38 17.50
N GLU A 115 18.84 -16.74 18.15
CA GLU A 115 19.71 -17.80 17.70
C GLU A 115 18.92 -19.12 17.59
N GLY A 116 19.01 -19.78 16.43
CA GLY A 116 18.29 -21.03 16.15
C GLY A 116 16.84 -20.86 15.72
N GLU A 117 16.27 -19.66 15.71
CA GLU A 117 14.95 -19.42 15.11
C GLU A 117 15.04 -19.40 13.57
N VAL A 118 13.96 -19.86 12.92
CA VAL A 118 13.82 -19.88 11.46
C VAL A 118 12.60 -19.06 11.05
N PRO A 119 12.59 -18.47 9.84
CA PRO A 119 11.42 -17.77 9.35
C PRO A 119 10.22 -18.72 9.25
N ARG A 120 9.02 -18.20 9.55
CA ARG A 120 7.75 -18.93 9.43
C ARG A 120 6.78 -18.15 8.58
N ALA A 121 5.91 -18.88 7.89
CA ALA A 121 4.89 -18.28 7.06
C ALA A 121 3.61 -19.12 7.06
N TRP A 122 2.49 -18.43 6.84
CA TRP A 122 1.18 -19.04 6.71
C TRP A 122 0.45 -18.45 5.51
N GLN A 123 -0.23 -19.31 4.76
CA GLN A 123 -1.26 -18.90 3.82
C GLN A 123 -2.59 -18.94 4.55
N VAL A 124 -3.26 -17.80 4.65
CA VAL A 124 -4.50 -17.60 5.39
C VAL A 124 -5.66 -17.48 4.41
N ASP A 125 -6.70 -18.26 4.61
CA ASP A 125 -7.99 -18.06 3.98
C ASP A 125 -8.85 -17.16 4.88
N ALA A 126 -9.09 -15.93 4.42
CA ALA A 126 -9.84 -14.93 5.19
C ALA A 126 -11.35 -15.25 5.26
N THR A 127 -11.87 -16.07 4.35
CA THR A 127 -13.28 -16.47 4.32
C THR A 127 -13.55 -17.54 5.35
N THR A 128 -12.71 -18.58 5.38
CA THR A 128 -12.83 -19.68 6.34
C THR A 128 -12.10 -19.42 7.66
N LYS A 129 -11.38 -18.30 7.77
CA LYS A 129 -10.64 -17.88 8.97
C LYS A 129 -9.64 -18.94 9.44
N SER A 130 -8.97 -19.55 8.48
CA SER A 130 -8.01 -20.63 8.70
C SER A 130 -6.67 -20.30 8.04
N GLY A 131 -5.59 -20.89 8.54
CA GLY A 131 -4.26 -20.69 7.98
C GLY A 131 -3.51 -22.01 7.90
N GLN A 132 -2.74 -22.18 6.83
CA GLN A 132 -1.88 -23.33 6.59
C GLN A 132 -0.43 -22.90 6.54
N PRO A 133 0.49 -23.59 7.26
CA PRO A 133 1.91 -23.29 7.16
C PRO A 133 2.41 -23.40 5.72
N ILE A 134 3.27 -22.47 5.34
CA ILE A 134 4.03 -22.55 4.10
C ILE A 134 5.43 -23.06 4.45
N ASP A 135 5.84 -24.15 3.79
CA ASP A 135 7.21 -24.64 3.95
C ASP A 135 8.19 -23.68 3.27
N LEU A 136 9.01 -23.02 4.08
CA LEU A 136 10.09 -22.15 3.60
C LEU A 136 11.43 -22.88 3.50
N LYS A 137 11.57 -24.11 4.01
CA LYS A 137 12.87 -24.79 4.17
C LYS A 137 13.59 -25.05 2.85
N THR A 138 12.87 -25.08 1.75
CA THR A 138 13.42 -25.28 0.40
C THR A 138 13.83 -23.97 -0.27
N LEU A 139 13.54 -22.81 0.34
CA LEU A 139 14.09 -21.51 -0.07
C LEU A 139 15.49 -21.32 0.52
N PRO A 140 16.42 -20.68 -0.22
CA PRO A 140 17.59 -20.12 0.41
C PRO A 140 17.16 -19.12 1.49
N GLY A 141 17.74 -19.26 2.69
CA GLY A 141 17.39 -18.43 3.85
C GLY A 141 16.11 -18.84 4.57
N GLY A 142 15.48 -19.95 4.20
CA GLY A 142 14.32 -20.50 4.88
C GLY A 142 14.63 -21.29 6.15
N THR A 143 15.91 -21.54 6.44
CA THR A 143 16.37 -22.38 7.56
C THR A 143 17.35 -21.66 8.50
N SER A 144 17.61 -20.38 8.29
CA SER A 144 18.42 -19.57 9.21
C SER A 144 17.82 -18.18 9.37
N ALA A 145 18.29 -17.44 10.38
CA ALA A 145 17.95 -16.04 10.57
C ALA A 145 18.62 -15.08 9.56
N GLY A 146 19.43 -15.62 8.65
CA GLY A 146 20.41 -14.83 7.92
C GLY A 146 21.57 -14.42 8.82
N ASN A 147 22.76 -14.44 8.26
CA ASN A 147 23.95 -13.80 8.81
C ASN A 147 24.77 -13.24 7.64
N GLU A 148 25.97 -12.73 7.92
CA GLU A 148 26.85 -12.26 6.86
C GLU A 148 27.17 -13.40 5.87
N ASN A 149 26.86 -13.19 4.59
CA ASN A 149 26.98 -14.16 3.49
C ASN A 149 25.92 -15.27 3.44
N GLU A 150 24.95 -15.29 4.35
CA GLU A 150 23.80 -16.20 4.23
C GLU A 150 22.58 -15.49 3.63
N PRO A 151 21.81 -16.18 2.77
CA PRO A 151 20.53 -15.69 2.32
C PRO A 151 19.53 -15.61 3.47
N TYR A 152 18.60 -14.66 3.39
CA TYR A 152 17.42 -14.58 4.24
C TYR A 152 16.18 -14.29 3.40
N VAL A 153 15.02 -14.78 3.84
CA VAL A 153 13.73 -14.41 3.25
C VAL A 153 13.37 -13.00 3.74
N SER A 154 13.34 -12.03 2.83
CA SER A 154 13.06 -10.64 3.19
C SER A 154 11.57 -10.36 3.33
N ARG A 155 10.76 -10.92 2.42
CA ARG A 155 9.30 -10.70 2.41
C ARG A 155 8.55 -11.75 1.60
N LEU A 156 7.25 -11.81 1.83
CA LEU A 156 6.30 -12.58 1.03
C LEU A 156 5.21 -11.66 0.45
N GLY A 157 4.78 -11.92 -0.79
CA GLY A 157 3.67 -11.25 -1.44
C GLY A 157 2.96 -12.18 -2.43
N PHE A 158 1.89 -11.70 -3.06
CA PHE A 158 1.23 -12.42 -4.15
C PHE A 158 1.60 -11.80 -5.50
N ASP A 159 1.78 -12.63 -6.52
CA ASP A 159 1.80 -12.15 -7.90
C ASP A 159 0.38 -11.86 -8.42
N ALA A 160 0.30 -11.37 -9.66
CA ALA A 160 -0.97 -11.02 -10.31
C ALA A 160 -1.94 -12.21 -10.44
N GLU A 161 -1.43 -13.44 -10.48
CA GLU A 161 -2.25 -14.67 -10.51
C GLU A 161 -2.65 -15.16 -9.11
N GLY A 162 -2.28 -14.44 -8.05
CA GLY A 162 -2.58 -14.81 -6.68
C GLY A 162 -1.69 -15.94 -6.14
N ARG A 163 -0.50 -16.16 -6.71
CA ARG A 163 0.46 -17.14 -6.23
C ARG A 163 1.45 -16.50 -5.26
N PRO A 164 1.81 -17.17 -4.14
CA PRO A 164 2.84 -16.68 -3.25
C PRO A 164 4.20 -16.53 -3.94
N VAL A 165 4.84 -15.40 -3.71
CA VAL A 165 6.20 -15.08 -4.13
C VAL A 165 7.00 -14.67 -2.90
N ALA A 166 8.13 -15.33 -2.69
CA ALA A 166 9.12 -14.99 -1.68
C ALA A 166 10.24 -14.17 -2.32
N LEU A 167 10.64 -13.11 -1.64
CA LEU A 167 11.88 -12.43 -1.96
C LEU A 167 12.96 -12.86 -0.99
N VAL A 168 14.13 -13.14 -1.54
CA VAL A 168 15.29 -13.62 -0.82
C VAL A 168 16.45 -12.71 -1.13
N PHE A 169 17.22 -12.34 -0.11
CA PHE A 169 18.38 -11.49 -0.27
C PHE A 169 19.59 -12.08 0.43
N VAL A 170 20.77 -11.92 -0.17
CA VAL A 170 22.07 -12.23 0.45
C VAL A 170 23.03 -11.07 0.21
N ALA A 171 23.68 -10.60 1.27
CA ALA A 171 24.79 -9.66 1.20
C ALA A 171 26.11 -10.40 1.38
N PHE A 172 27.05 -10.16 0.47
CA PHE A 172 28.38 -10.78 0.50
C PHE A 172 29.40 -9.81 1.07
N GLN A 173 30.28 -10.31 1.93
CA GLN A 173 31.42 -9.53 2.38
C GLN A 173 32.23 -9.02 1.17
N PRO A 174 32.81 -7.81 1.25
CA PRO A 174 33.54 -7.19 0.14
C PRO A 174 34.69 -8.04 -0.43
N LYS A 175 35.25 -8.96 0.37
CA LYS A 175 36.33 -9.88 -0.04
C LYS A 175 35.83 -11.11 -0.81
N ALA A 176 34.55 -11.47 -0.67
CA ALA A 176 33.94 -12.64 -1.31
C ALA A 176 33.40 -12.31 -2.72
N ALA A 177 33.06 -11.04 -2.98
CA ALA A 177 32.70 -10.61 -4.33
C ALA A 177 33.95 -10.49 -5.20
N GLN A 178 34.02 -11.28 -6.26
CA GLN A 178 34.94 -11.01 -7.36
C GLN A 178 34.55 -9.67 -8.00
N LYS A 179 35.52 -8.96 -8.58
CA LYS A 179 35.38 -7.59 -9.10
C LYS A 179 34.11 -7.41 -9.97
N ASN A 180 33.02 -6.95 -9.35
CA ASN A 180 31.68 -6.71 -9.91
C ASN A 180 30.85 -7.96 -10.28
N THR A 181 31.12 -9.11 -9.66
CA THR A 181 30.32 -10.33 -9.86
C THR A 181 30.11 -11.04 -8.54
N VAL A 182 28.91 -11.58 -8.36
CA VAL A 182 28.55 -12.48 -7.26
C VAL A 182 28.28 -13.86 -7.83
N THR A 183 28.82 -14.90 -7.20
CA THR A 183 28.53 -16.29 -7.57
C THR A 183 27.58 -16.91 -6.55
N PHE A 184 26.49 -17.50 -7.00
CA PHE A 184 25.51 -18.18 -6.16
C PHE A 184 25.01 -19.45 -6.87
N GLU A 185 25.04 -20.59 -6.19
CA GLU A 185 24.64 -21.90 -6.75
C GLU A 185 25.33 -22.25 -8.09
N GLY A 186 26.59 -21.82 -8.26
CA GLY A 186 27.36 -22.05 -9.49
C GLY A 186 27.08 -21.07 -10.63
N GLU A 187 26.10 -20.18 -10.49
CA GLU A 187 25.79 -19.13 -11.44
C GLU A 187 26.45 -17.80 -11.05
N SER A 188 26.80 -16.98 -12.05
CA SER A 188 27.47 -15.69 -11.85
C SER A 188 26.56 -14.53 -12.24
N PHE A 189 26.40 -13.58 -11.31
CA PHE A 189 25.51 -12.43 -11.43
C PHE A 189 26.34 -11.14 -11.45
N PRO A 190 26.20 -10.29 -12.48
CA PRO A 190 26.88 -9.00 -12.50
C PRO A 190 26.33 -8.09 -11.40
N VAL A 191 27.23 -7.43 -10.68
CA VAL A 191 26.91 -6.44 -9.66
C VAL A 191 27.12 -5.04 -10.23
N PRO A 192 26.12 -4.14 -10.17
CA PRO A 192 26.27 -2.77 -10.63
C PRO A 192 27.47 -2.05 -9.98
N PRO A 193 28.19 -1.18 -10.70
CA PRO A 193 29.24 -0.35 -10.11
C PRO A 193 28.62 0.62 -9.10
N GLY A 194 29.30 0.85 -7.97
CA GLY A 194 28.80 1.78 -6.94
C GLY A 194 29.38 1.54 -5.57
N LYS A 195 28.94 2.36 -4.60
CA LYS A 195 29.22 2.17 -3.17
C LYS A 195 28.26 1.15 -2.58
N GLY A 196 28.63 0.54 -1.46
CA GLY A 196 27.82 -0.44 -0.72
C GLY A 196 28.30 -1.87 -0.88
N VAL A 197 27.69 -2.75 -0.08
CA VAL A 197 28.00 -4.17 -0.01
C VAL A 197 27.39 -4.89 -1.22
N PRO A 198 28.17 -5.65 -1.98
CA PRO A 198 27.64 -6.45 -3.08
C PRO A 198 26.67 -7.51 -2.54
N GLY A 199 25.55 -7.70 -3.22
CA GLY A 199 24.51 -8.65 -2.84
C GLY A 199 23.85 -9.30 -4.04
N LEU A 200 22.96 -10.24 -3.77
CA LEU A 200 22.08 -10.87 -4.74
C LEU A 200 20.66 -10.84 -4.19
N ALA A 201 19.77 -10.18 -4.93
CA ALA A 201 18.34 -10.26 -4.71
C ALA A 201 17.76 -11.36 -5.61
N MET A 202 16.82 -12.13 -5.08
CA MET A 202 16.17 -13.23 -5.80
C MET A 202 14.67 -13.26 -5.49
N ALA A 203 13.89 -13.70 -6.45
CA ALA A 203 12.48 -13.98 -6.27
C ALA A 203 12.17 -15.45 -6.56
N TYR A 204 11.40 -16.06 -5.68
CA TYR A 204 10.94 -17.43 -5.79
C TYR A 204 9.43 -17.45 -5.77
N ARG A 205 8.81 -18.07 -6.77
CA ARG A 205 7.37 -18.26 -6.82
C ARG A 205 7.01 -19.67 -6.39
N ARG A 206 5.91 -19.81 -5.65
CA ARG A 206 5.39 -21.11 -5.26
C ARG A 206 4.68 -21.77 -6.44
N GLU A 207 5.15 -22.95 -6.86
CA GLU A 207 4.60 -23.76 -7.95
C GLU A 207 4.61 -25.24 -7.52
N ASP A 208 3.51 -25.97 -7.78
CA ASP A 208 3.40 -27.42 -7.54
C ASP A 208 3.88 -27.90 -6.14
N GLY A 209 3.65 -27.09 -5.10
CA GLY A 209 4.06 -27.39 -3.73
C GLY A 209 5.52 -27.07 -3.40
N GLY A 210 6.32 -26.64 -4.37
CA GLY A 210 7.71 -26.19 -4.20
C GLY A 210 7.92 -24.71 -4.51
N TRP A 211 9.16 -24.26 -4.38
CA TRP A 211 9.59 -22.91 -4.74
C TRP A 211 10.48 -22.94 -5.97
N LYS A 212 10.18 -22.07 -6.94
CA LYS A 212 10.93 -21.92 -8.18
C LYS A 212 11.47 -20.51 -8.31
N ARG A 213 12.77 -20.38 -8.53
CA ARG A 213 13.39 -19.07 -8.79
C ARG A 213 12.87 -18.51 -10.11
N ILE A 214 12.31 -17.31 -10.08
CA ILE A 214 11.75 -16.61 -11.25
C ILE A 214 12.57 -15.37 -11.64
N GLU A 215 13.36 -14.84 -10.71
CA GLU A 215 14.24 -13.69 -10.96
C GLU A 215 15.45 -13.73 -10.02
N ALA A 216 16.60 -13.24 -10.50
CA ALA A 216 17.81 -13.04 -9.71
C ALA A 216 18.62 -11.87 -10.28
N LYS A 217 19.02 -10.92 -9.42
CA LYS A 217 19.79 -9.73 -9.81
C LYS A 217 20.87 -9.40 -8.79
N GLY A 218 22.10 -9.25 -9.27
CA GLY A 218 23.19 -8.69 -8.48
C GLY A 218 22.88 -7.24 -8.11
N SER A 219 23.15 -6.87 -6.86
CA SER A 219 22.82 -5.54 -6.32
C SER A 219 23.93 -5.01 -5.41
N ARG A 220 23.79 -3.74 -5.00
CA ARG A 220 24.58 -3.17 -3.90
C ARG A 220 23.64 -2.57 -2.88
N VAL A 221 23.80 -2.97 -1.61
CA VAL A 221 23.07 -2.39 -0.49
C VAL A 221 23.98 -1.45 0.29
N GLN A 222 23.45 -0.29 0.69
CA GLN A 222 24.23 0.65 1.50
C GLN A 222 24.47 0.05 2.89
N GLU A 223 25.67 0.18 3.44
CA GLU A 223 26.02 -0.34 4.77
C GLU A 223 25.19 0.31 5.88
N SER A 224 24.88 1.60 5.75
CA SER A 224 24.15 2.37 6.77
C SER A 224 22.63 2.25 6.71
N THR A 225 22.10 1.89 5.54
CA THR A 225 20.66 1.84 5.25
C THR A 225 20.41 0.78 4.16
N PRO A 226 20.69 -0.51 4.46
CA PRO A 226 20.44 -1.56 3.49
C PRO A 226 18.93 -1.63 3.25
N SER A 227 18.51 -1.36 2.02
CA SER A 227 17.15 -1.59 1.56
C SER A 227 17.21 -2.68 0.51
N ASP A 228 16.48 -3.76 0.79
CA ASP A 228 16.24 -4.88 -0.11
C ASP A 228 14.98 -4.67 -0.97
N GLN A 229 14.51 -3.42 -1.08
CA GLN A 229 13.33 -3.04 -1.86
C GLN A 229 13.72 -2.42 -3.20
N GLY A 230 12.91 -2.69 -4.22
CA GLY A 230 13.07 -2.16 -5.57
C GLY A 230 14.30 -2.74 -6.30
N LEU A 231 14.79 -3.90 -5.88
CA LEU A 231 15.95 -4.56 -6.48
C LEU A 231 15.54 -5.51 -7.62
N LEU A 232 14.32 -6.02 -7.59
CA LEU A 232 13.78 -6.96 -8.58
C LEU A 232 12.60 -6.34 -9.34
N ASP A 233 12.42 -6.73 -10.60
CA ASP A 233 11.29 -6.24 -11.42
C ASP A 233 9.98 -6.81 -10.91
N VAL A 234 9.98 -8.07 -10.44
CA VAL A 234 8.78 -8.70 -9.90
C VAL A 234 8.21 -7.93 -8.71
N GLU A 235 9.04 -7.21 -7.95
CA GLU A 235 8.59 -6.42 -6.80
C GLU A 235 7.50 -5.42 -7.16
N ALA A 236 7.62 -4.80 -8.33
CA ALA A 236 6.66 -3.80 -8.82
C ALA A 236 5.30 -4.41 -9.16
N THR A 237 5.23 -5.74 -9.27
CA THR A 237 4.01 -6.50 -9.62
C THR A 237 3.40 -7.22 -8.42
N LEU A 238 4.11 -7.29 -7.29
CA LEU A 238 3.61 -7.96 -6.10
C LEU A 238 2.55 -7.12 -5.41
N THR A 239 1.60 -7.81 -4.78
CA THR A 239 0.69 -7.17 -3.83
C THR A 239 1.50 -6.50 -2.71
N PRO A 240 1.04 -5.33 -2.20
CA PRO A 240 1.71 -4.67 -1.10
C PRO A 240 1.84 -5.56 0.13
N ALA A 241 2.99 -5.48 0.79
CA ALA A 241 3.24 -6.12 2.07
C ALA A 241 3.41 -5.06 3.15
N TYR A 242 2.78 -5.28 4.30
CA TYR A 242 2.72 -4.35 5.41
C TYR A 242 3.46 -4.94 6.60
N THR A 243 4.39 -4.17 7.17
CA THR A 243 5.24 -4.61 8.28
C THR A 243 4.95 -3.79 9.54
N ALA A 244 5.24 -4.40 10.68
CA ALA A 244 5.19 -3.78 11.99
C ALA A 244 6.38 -2.86 12.29
N SER A 245 7.36 -2.78 11.39
CA SER A 245 8.51 -1.87 11.49
C SER A 245 8.26 -0.53 10.80
N PRO A 246 8.85 0.57 11.29
CA PRO A 246 8.81 1.85 10.58
C PRO A 246 9.35 1.71 9.15
N PRO A 247 8.79 2.45 8.18
CA PRO A 247 9.32 2.45 6.83
C PRO A 247 10.74 3.02 6.79
N SER A 248 11.60 2.41 5.97
CA SER A 248 12.97 2.89 5.74
C SER A 248 13.03 4.11 4.82
N GLN A 249 11.93 4.43 4.14
CA GLN A 249 11.80 5.55 3.22
C GLN A 249 10.73 6.53 3.69
N VAL A 250 11.02 7.82 3.52
CA VAL A 250 10.05 8.90 3.76
C VAL A 250 9.15 9.06 2.54
N LEU A 251 7.84 9.21 2.78
CA LEU A 251 6.83 9.23 1.72
C LEU A 251 6.64 10.62 1.08
N GLY A 252 6.23 10.67 -0.18
CA GLY A 252 5.92 11.94 -0.84
C GLY A 252 7.16 12.75 -1.20
N THR A 253 7.01 14.07 -1.32
CA THR A 253 8.05 14.95 -1.87
C THR A 253 8.41 16.09 -0.91
N ARG A 254 9.56 16.73 -1.14
CA ARG A 254 9.99 17.85 -0.31
C ARG A 254 9.14 19.08 -0.61
N VAL A 255 8.64 19.71 0.43
CA VAL A 255 7.91 20.97 0.32
C VAL A 255 8.83 22.08 -0.21
N PRO A 256 8.36 22.95 -1.13
CA PRO A 256 9.10 24.13 -1.57
C PRO A 256 9.48 25.07 -0.41
N ALA A 257 10.63 25.73 -0.49
CA ALA A 257 11.18 26.55 0.60
C ALA A 257 10.21 27.64 1.12
N ALA A 258 9.44 28.26 0.22
CA ALA A 258 8.44 29.25 0.59
C ALA A 258 7.32 28.65 1.46
N THR A 259 6.78 27.50 1.06
CA THR A 259 5.75 26.78 1.82
C THR A 259 6.29 26.25 3.14
N ALA A 260 7.53 25.74 3.16
CA ALA A 260 8.19 25.30 4.39
C ALA A 260 8.38 26.44 5.40
N LYS A 261 8.72 27.65 4.95
CA LYS A 261 8.79 28.84 5.82
C LYS A 261 7.44 29.14 6.45
N THR A 262 6.36 29.06 5.68
CA THR A 262 4.99 29.25 6.19
C THR A 262 4.61 28.17 7.20
N LEU A 263 4.95 26.90 6.94
CA LEU A 263 4.69 25.80 7.88
C LEU A 263 5.49 25.97 9.19
N ASN A 264 6.76 26.36 9.11
CA ASN A 264 7.58 26.65 10.29
C ASN A 264 7.02 27.80 11.14
N ALA A 265 6.46 28.83 10.50
CA ALA A 265 5.81 29.92 11.24
C ALA A 265 4.54 29.48 11.99
N GLN A 266 3.93 28.36 11.58
CA GLN A 266 2.71 27.81 12.19
C GLN A 266 3.00 26.79 13.30
N VAL A 267 4.25 26.31 13.42
CA VAL A 267 4.64 25.25 14.36
C VAL A 267 5.66 25.80 15.37
N GLN A 268 5.29 25.86 16.64
CA GLN A 268 6.23 26.18 17.70
C GLN A 268 7.24 25.04 17.90
N GLY A 269 8.53 25.36 18.00
CA GLY A 269 9.58 24.37 18.29
C GLY A 269 10.08 23.57 17.08
N ALA A 270 9.75 23.97 15.85
CA ALA A 270 10.35 23.37 14.66
C ALA A 270 11.88 23.54 14.68
N SER A 271 12.61 22.42 14.78
CA SER A 271 14.07 22.43 14.76
C SER A 271 14.59 22.82 13.38
N ALA A 272 15.78 23.41 13.30
CA ALA A 272 16.42 23.75 12.03
C ALA A 272 16.66 22.52 11.13
N ASP A 273 16.72 21.32 11.73
CA ASP A 273 16.98 20.04 11.05
C ASP A 273 15.70 19.34 10.56
N THR A 274 14.54 20.00 10.69
CA THR A 274 13.26 19.46 10.23
C THR A 274 13.05 19.71 8.74
N ARG A 275 12.84 18.63 7.98
CA ARG A 275 12.48 18.70 6.55
C ARG A 275 10.99 18.50 6.38
N TRP A 276 10.28 19.53 5.92
CA TRP A 276 8.87 19.39 5.55
C TRP A 276 8.69 18.57 4.27
N MET A 277 7.74 17.65 4.36
CA MET A 277 7.31 16.77 3.28
C MET A 277 5.83 17.01 2.97
N GLU A 278 5.45 16.79 1.72
CA GLU A 278 4.07 16.81 1.24
C GLU A 278 3.70 15.48 0.61
N LEU A 279 2.52 15.01 0.97
CA LEU A 279 1.91 13.81 0.45
C LEU A 279 0.52 14.15 -0.08
N PRO A 280 0.34 14.26 -1.41
CA PRO A 280 -0.97 14.48 -2.01
C PRO A 280 -1.92 13.34 -1.65
N GLY A 281 -3.15 13.68 -1.30
CA GLY A 281 -4.21 12.71 -1.01
C GLY A 281 -5.55 13.13 -1.61
N PRO A 282 -6.60 12.33 -1.44
CA PRO A 282 -7.93 12.66 -1.96
C PRO A 282 -8.44 14.01 -1.43
N GLY A 283 -8.61 14.98 -2.31
CA GLY A 283 -9.16 16.30 -1.98
C GLY A 283 -8.27 17.20 -1.12
N GLY A 284 -6.96 16.96 -1.06
CA GLY A 284 -6.02 17.81 -0.33
C GLY A 284 -4.59 17.27 -0.27
N THR A 285 -3.79 17.82 0.64
CA THR A 285 -2.38 17.46 0.83
C THR A 285 -2.07 17.35 2.31
N LEU A 286 -1.41 16.25 2.70
CA LEU A 286 -0.85 16.08 4.03
C LEU A 286 0.56 16.65 4.05
N TYR A 287 0.80 17.61 4.93
CA TYR A 287 2.12 18.11 5.28
C TYR A 287 2.57 17.50 6.60
N TYR A 288 3.82 17.07 6.65
CA TYR A 288 4.41 16.48 7.85
C TYR A 288 5.93 16.69 7.88
N PRO A 289 6.54 16.74 9.06
CA PRO A 289 7.99 16.80 9.21
C PRO A 289 8.64 15.43 9.08
N ALA A 290 9.76 15.38 8.36
CA ALA A 290 10.74 14.31 8.37
C ALA A 290 12.00 14.78 9.12
N ARG A 291 12.46 14.00 10.10
CA ARG A 291 13.62 14.32 10.95
C ARG A 291 14.62 13.18 10.98
N GLN A 292 15.91 13.49 11.11
CA GLN A 292 16.93 12.45 11.29
C GLN A 292 16.75 11.80 12.67
N ALA A 293 16.68 10.47 12.71
CA ALA A 293 16.60 9.67 13.93
C ALA A 293 17.57 8.49 13.80
N GLY A 294 18.79 8.67 14.30
CA GLY A 294 19.89 7.73 14.08
C GLY A 294 20.20 7.60 12.58
N PRO A 295 20.26 6.39 12.00
CA PRO A 295 20.51 6.19 10.57
C PRO A 295 19.28 6.43 9.70
N LEU A 296 18.08 6.55 10.29
CA LEU A 296 16.82 6.65 9.55
C LEU A 296 16.30 8.09 9.49
N LEU A 297 15.56 8.39 8.43
CA LEU A 297 14.76 9.60 8.34
C LEU A 297 13.32 9.25 8.78
N ALA A 298 12.93 9.77 9.94
CA ALA A 298 11.67 9.45 10.59
C ALA A 298 10.58 10.48 10.25
N MET A 299 9.39 10.00 9.89
CA MET A 299 8.20 10.83 9.75
C MET A 299 7.58 11.06 11.13
N GLY A 300 7.10 12.27 11.41
CA GLY A 300 6.60 12.63 12.74
C GLY A 300 5.52 13.71 12.74
N GLN A 301 5.24 14.22 13.94
CA GLN A 301 4.29 15.32 14.22
C GLN A 301 4.97 16.70 14.12
N PRO A 302 4.22 17.79 13.85
CA PRO A 302 2.77 17.84 13.67
C PRO A 302 2.31 17.49 12.26
N LEU A 303 1.11 16.91 12.16
CA LEU A 303 0.42 16.64 10.90
C LEU A 303 -0.53 17.80 10.54
N ILE A 304 -0.45 18.27 9.29
CA ILE A 304 -1.28 19.36 8.78
C ILE A 304 -1.94 18.91 7.47
N TRP A 305 -3.27 18.89 7.44
CA TRP A 305 -4.02 18.68 6.21
C TRP A 305 -4.38 20.01 5.56
N ALA A 306 -4.18 20.13 4.26
CA ALA A 306 -4.54 21.33 3.49
C ALA A 306 -5.49 21.03 2.34
N ARG A 307 -6.50 21.88 2.16
CA ARG A 307 -7.42 21.91 1.03
C ARG A 307 -7.55 23.35 0.53
N GLY A 308 -6.92 23.65 -0.60
CA GLY A 308 -6.75 25.04 -1.05
C GLY A 308 -6.01 25.85 0.02
N ASP A 309 -6.60 26.98 0.43
CA ASP A 309 -6.03 27.86 1.45
C ASP A 309 -6.36 27.42 2.89
N GLN A 310 -7.30 26.48 3.08
CA GLN A 310 -7.66 25.98 4.39
C GLN A 310 -6.63 24.96 4.87
N ARG A 311 -6.16 25.12 6.11
CA ARG A 311 -5.25 24.19 6.79
C ARG A 311 -5.83 23.76 8.13
N VAL A 312 -5.70 22.47 8.44
CA VAL A 312 -6.21 21.85 9.66
C VAL A 312 -5.10 21.03 10.30
N PHE A 313 -4.81 21.30 11.57
CA PHE A 313 -3.91 20.48 12.36
C PHE A 313 -4.62 19.19 12.75
N LEU A 314 -4.03 18.05 12.43
CA LEU A 314 -4.57 16.75 12.79
C LEU A 314 -4.08 16.36 14.18
N LYS A 315 -4.74 16.95 15.19
CA LYS A 315 -4.44 16.68 16.60
C LYS A 315 -4.85 15.26 16.98
N ASP A 316 -4.17 14.69 17.96
CA ASP A 316 -4.49 13.41 18.60
C ASP A 316 -4.54 12.20 17.64
N LEU A 317 -3.81 12.26 16.51
CA LEU A 317 -3.64 11.12 15.60
C LEU A 317 -2.37 10.29 15.88
N ALA A 318 -1.42 10.84 16.62
CA ALA A 318 -0.27 10.10 17.15
C ALA A 318 0.40 10.88 18.28
N GLU A 319 1.19 10.17 19.08
CA GLU A 319 2.05 10.79 20.09
C GLU A 319 3.13 11.68 19.45
N PRO A 320 3.58 12.76 20.12
CA PRO A 320 4.51 13.73 19.55
C PRO A 320 5.85 13.13 19.08
N ASP A 321 6.33 12.09 19.74
CA ASP A 321 7.61 11.43 19.48
C ASP A 321 7.51 10.12 18.69
N ALA A 322 6.28 9.69 18.36
CA ALA A 322 6.04 8.49 17.58
C ALA A 322 6.68 8.57 16.18
N TYR A 323 7.24 7.44 15.74
CA TYR A 323 7.59 7.23 14.34
C TYR A 323 6.31 6.94 13.57
N LEU A 324 6.12 7.60 12.43
CA LEU A 324 4.88 7.51 11.66
C LEU A 324 5.06 6.88 10.29
N SER A 325 3.96 6.35 9.75
CA SER A 325 3.75 6.17 8.30
C SER A 325 2.33 6.52 7.93
N PHE A 326 2.09 6.71 6.63
CA PHE A 326 0.82 7.18 6.11
C PHE A 326 0.37 6.30 4.94
N GLN A 327 -0.92 6.02 4.88
CA GLN A 327 -1.55 5.38 3.72
C GLN A 327 -2.84 6.12 3.37
N PHE A 328 -3.04 6.41 2.08
CA PHE A 328 -4.35 6.83 1.58
C PHE A 328 -5.05 5.65 0.94
N GLY A 329 -6.31 5.44 1.30
CA GLY A 329 -7.12 4.37 0.74
C GLY A 329 -8.59 4.62 1.01
N ARG A 330 -9.46 4.32 0.04
CA ARG A 330 -10.92 4.47 0.18
C ARG A 330 -11.36 5.88 0.62
N GLY A 331 -10.62 6.91 0.20
CA GLY A 331 -10.88 8.30 0.61
C GLY A 331 -10.48 8.63 2.05
N LEU A 332 -9.82 7.72 2.76
CA LEU A 332 -9.39 7.87 4.14
C LEU A 332 -7.86 7.98 4.24
N LEU A 333 -7.39 8.60 5.33
CA LEU A 333 -6.00 8.64 5.75
C LEU A 333 -5.82 7.66 6.92
N LEU A 334 -4.95 6.68 6.75
CA LEU A 334 -4.41 5.87 7.84
C LEU A 334 -3.08 6.48 8.30
N VAL A 335 -3.00 6.78 9.60
CA VAL A 335 -1.77 7.16 10.31
C VAL A 335 -1.37 5.99 11.18
N THR A 336 -0.20 5.44 10.92
CA THR A 336 0.39 4.36 11.71
C THR A 336 1.46 4.92 12.62
N SER A 337 1.40 4.58 13.90
CA SER A 337 2.45 4.84 14.88
C SER A 337 3.22 3.54 15.14
N TYR A 338 4.53 3.62 15.30
CA TYR A 338 5.41 2.45 15.50
C TYR A 338 6.15 2.49 16.84
N GLY A 339 6.74 1.35 17.22
CA GLY A 339 7.53 1.19 18.45
C GLY A 339 6.64 1.11 19.69
N GLY A 340 7.07 1.71 20.80
CA GLY A 340 6.29 1.77 22.06
C GLY A 340 4.94 2.49 21.95
N TYR A 341 4.62 3.04 20.78
CA TYR A 341 3.38 3.73 20.46
C TYR A 341 2.58 3.02 19.37
N ALA A 342 2.79 1.71 19.16
CA ALA A 342 2.11 0.94 18.12
C ALA A 342 0.59 1.21 18.10
N ALA A 343 0.10 1.86 17.05
CA ALA A 343 -1.30 2.26 16.93
C ALA A 343 -1.68 2.56 15.48
N ALA A 344 -2.97 2.46 15.19
CA ALA A 344 -3.56 2.83 13.92
C ALA A 344 -4.68 3.85 14.13
N ASN A 345 -4.55 5.02 13.51
CA ASN A 345 -5.58 6.05 13.51
C ASN A 345 -6.08 6.27 12.09
N VAL A 346 -7.40 6.21 11.90
CA VAL A 346 -8.03 6.46 10.60
C VAL A 346 -8.76 7.80 10.66
N TRP A 347 -8.46 8.69 9.73
CA TRP A 347 -9.05 10.01 9.62
C TRP A 347 -9.70 10.20 8.25
N ASN A 348 -10.86 10.85 8.22
CA ASN A 348 -11.58 11.16 6.99
C ASN A 348 -11.30 12.61 6.56
N PRO A 349 -10.60 12.84 5.44
CA PRO A 349 -10.34 14.17 4.89
C PRO A 349 -11.56 14.96 4.46
N GLU A 350 -12.65 14.31 4.07
CA GLU A 350 -13.88 14.97 3.66
C GLU A 350 -14.59 15.60 4.86
N THR A 351 -14.82 14.81 5.90
CA THR A 351 -15.53 15.24 7.12
C THR A 351 -14.64 15.85 8.19
N GLN A 352 -13.32 15.74 8.01
CA GLN A 352 -12.29 16.17 8.96
C GLN A 352 -12.36 15.50 10.33
N GLN A 353 -12.89 14.28 10.40
CA GLN A 353 -13.10 13.54 11.65
C GLN A 353 -12.27 12.26 11.71
N ARG A 354 -11.85 11.88 12.93
CA ARG A 354 -11.27 10.56 13.20
C ARG A 354 -12.38 9.50 13.15
N VAL A 355 -12.20 8.51 12.29
CA VAL A 355 -13.12 7.39 12.06
C VAL A 355 -12.81 6.23 13.02
N ALA A 356 -11.52 5.97 13.28
CA ALA A 356 -11.08 4.91 14.18
C ALA A 356 -9.76 5.28 14.88
N SER A 357 -9.57 4.72 16.08
CA SER A 357 -8.35 4.80 16.88
C SER A 357 -8.13 3.43 17.52
N ILE A 358 -7.09 2.73 17.11
CA ILE A 358 -6.83 1.34 17.49
C ILE A 358 -5.45 1.30 18.15
N PRO A 359 -5.38 1.13 19.49
CA PRO A 359 -4.11 0.94 20.17
C PRO A 359 -3.56 -0.46 19.89
N GLU A 360 -2.24 -0.62 20.03
CA GLU A 360 -1.52 -1.88 19.86
C GLU A 360 -1.73 -2.54 18.49
N ALA A 361 -1.88 -1.71 17.46
CA ALA A 361 -2.06 -2.16 16.08
C ALA A 361 -0.73 -2.19 15.34
N TYR A 362 -0.34 -3.38 14.88
CA TYR A 362 0.87 -3.62 14.10
C TYR A 362 0.50 -3.90 12.64
N ALA A 363 1.39 -3.51 11.71
CA ALA A 363 1.20 -3.68 10.27
C ALA A 363 -0.21 -3.30 9.73
N PRO A 364 -0.82 -2.16 10.15
CA PRO A 364 -2.17 -1.82 9.72
C PRO A 364 -2.21 -1.44 8.23
N ALA A 365 -3.28 -1.83 7.55
CA ALA A 365 -3.52 -1.53 6.15
C ALA A 365 -5.01 -1.53 5.82
N PHE A 366 -5.42 -0.77 4.80
CA PHE A 366 -6.77 -0.89 4.27
C PHE A 366 -6.95 -2.27 3.61
N TRP A 367 -8.04 -2.96 3.96
CA TRP A 367 -8.37 -4.25 3.37
C TRP A 367 -8.63 -4.08 1.86
N PRO A 368 -8.10 -4.97 1.00
CA PRO A 368 -8.37 -4.92 -0.43
C PRO A 368 -9.85 -5.13 -0.73
N THR A 369 -10.37 -4.46 -1.77
CA THR A 369 -11.72 -4.71 -2.28
C THR A 369 -11.56 -5.20 -3.71
N PRO A 370 -12.19 -6.32 -4.10
CA PRO A 370 -12.17 -6.84 -5.46
C PRO A 370 -12.54 -5.83 -6.53
#